data_AF-A0A1E4G2R8-F1
#
_entry.id   AF-A0A1E4G2R8-F1
#
_cell.length_a   1.000
_cell.length_b   1.000
_cell.length_c   1.000
_cell.angle_alpha   90.00
_cell.angle_beta   90.00
_cell.angle_gamma   90.00
#
_symmetry.space_group_name_H-M   'P 1'
#
loop_
_entity.id
_entity.type
_entity.pdbx_description
1 polymer ?
#
loop_
_entity_poly.entity_id
_entity_poly.type
_entity_poly.pdbx_seq_one_letter_code
_entity_poly.pdbx_strand_id
1 'polypeptide(L)'
;MRRSRIGVLALATALLAGLAFVAFIAGVTPARAADIASQPDMQVVVFMLPLTLLVLILLFEAARFVRRGALPAQSATRPARRLRWSADRAVADAD
;
A
#
# COMPACT_ATOMS: atom_id res chain seq x y z
N MET A 1 17.62 -10.38 -8.11
CA MET A 1 16.87 -10.02 -6.87
C MET A 1 17.31 -8.67 -6.25
N ARG A 2 17.63 -7.63 -7.04
CA ARG A 2 18.22 -6.35 -6.54
C ARG A 2 17.27 -5.14 -6.62
N ARG A 3 16.18 -5.23 -7.40
CA ARG A 3 15.28 -4.11 -7.73
C ARG A 3 14.26 -3.79 -6.63
N SER A 4 13.80 -4.79 -5.87
CA SER A 4 12.80 -4.58 -4.81
C SER A 4 13.36 -3.81 -3.61
N ARG A 5 14.63 -4.06 -3.24
CA ARG A 5 15.28 -3.38 -2.10
C ARG A 5 15.46 -1.89 -2.32
N ILE A 6 15.75 -1.48 -3.56
CA ILE A 6 15.90 -0.06 -3.94
C ILE A 6 14.54 0.64 -3.87
N GLY A 7 13.46 -0.02 -4.32
CA GLY A 7 12.10 0.51 -4.21
C GLY A 7 11.63 0.68 -2.76
N VAL A 8 11.92 -0.28 -1.89
CA VAL A 8 11.60 -0.21 -0.46
C VAL A 8 12.40 0.90 0.23
N LEU A 9 13.69 1.03 -0.07
CA LEU A 9 14.53 2.09 0.46
C LEU A 9 14.04 3.47 0.02
N ALA A 10 13.70 3.65 -1.26
CA ALA A 10 13.19 4.90 -1.79
C ALA A 10 11.82 5.28 -1.19
N LEU A 11 10.96 4.31 -0.94
CA LEU A 11 9.68 4.54 -0.26
C LEU A 11 9.89 4.93 1.20
N ALA A 12 10.80 4.26 1.90
CA ALA A 12 11.15 4.58 3.29
C ALA A 12 11.76 5.99 3.40
N THR A 13 12.68 6.38 2.51
CA THR A 13 13.24 7.73 2.52
C THR A 13 12.20 8.79 2.16
N ALA A 14 11.31 8.54 1.20
CA ALA A 14 10.23 9.46 0.87
C ALA A 14 9.25 9.64 2.05
N LEU A 15 8.90 8.56 2.76
CA LEU A 15 8.08 8.61 3.97
C LEU A 15 8.77 9.37 5.10
N LEU A 16 10.06 9.10 5.35
CA LEU A 16 10.84 9.80 6.37
C LEU A 16 10.98 11.29 6.06
N ALA A 17 11.23 11.65 4.79
CA ALA A 17 11.31 13.05 4.37
C ALA A 17 9.95 13.76 4.50
N GLY A 18 8.85 13.08 4.15
CA GLY A 18 7.49 13.60 4.34
C GLY A 18 7.15 13.82 5.82
N LEU A 19 7.46 12.85 6.68
CA LEU A 19 7.29 12.97 8.13
C LEU A 19 8.14 14.11 8.73
N ALA A 20 9.39 14.26 8.29
CA ALA A 20 10.26 15.35 8.73
C ALA A 20 9.75 16.73 8.29
N PHE A 21 9.19 16.84 7.08
CA PHE A 21 8.60 18.07 6.57
C PHE A 21 7.34 18.46 7.34
N VAL A 22 6.47 17.50 7.66
CA VAL A 22 5.28 17.73 8.49
C VAL A 22 5.68 18.13 9.92
N ALA A 23 6.69 17.47 10.49
CA ALA A 23 7.24 17.81 11.80
C ALA A 23 7.82 19.24 11.83
N PHE A 24 8.52 19.64 10.76
CA PHE A 24 9.05 20.98 10.62
C PHE A 24 7.94 22.05 10.56
N ILE A 25 6.89 21.83 9.76
CA ILE A 25 5.74 22.76 9.68
C ILE A 25 4.98 22.83 11.01
N ALA A 26 4.86 21.71 11.72
CA ALA A 26 4.20 21.65 13.02
C ALA A 26 5.05 22.25 14.17
N GLY A 27 6.28 22.71 13.90
CA GLY A 27 7.16 23.31 14.90
C GLY A 27 7.64 22.34 15.99
N VAL A 28 7.53 21.02 15.75
CA VAL A 28 7.98 20.01 16.71
C VAL A 28 9.50 19.90 16.66
N THR A 29 10.15 20.62 17.57
CA THR A 29 11.60 20.48 17.78
C THR A 29 11.92 19.10 18.41
N PRO A 30 13.08 18.49 18.09
CA PRO A 30 13.46 17.20 18.67
C PRO A 30 13.46 17.18 20.20
N ALA A 31 13.81 18.30 20.83
CA ALA A 31 13.79 18.46 22.28
C ALA A 31 12.36 18.39 22.85
N ARG A 32 11.39 19.07 22.22
CA ARG A 32 9.97 19.00 22.61
C ARG A 32 9.40 17.60 22.38
N ALA A 33 9.77 16.94 21.29
CA ALA A 33 9.34 15.58 21.01
C ALA A 33 9.87 14.58 22.06
N ALA A 34 11.11 14.75 22.52
CA ALA A 34 11.70 13.92 23.56
C ALA A 34 11.02 14.12 24.92
N ASP A 35 10.72 15.36 25.31
CA ASP A 35 9.98 15.68 26.54
C ASP A 35 8.52 15.21 26.51
N ILE A 36 7.89 15.26 25.34
CA ILE A 36 6.53 14.75 25.17
C ILE A 36 6.56 13.22 25.24
N ALA A 37 7.51 12.55 24.58
CA ALA A 37 7.60 11.09 24.57
C ALA A 37 8.08 10.49 25.90
N SER A 38 8.69 11.28 26.78
CA SER A 38 9.11 10.82 28.10
C SER A 38 7.96 10.76 29.11
N GLN A 39 6.81 11.39 28.82
CA GLN A 39 5.60 11.22 29.63
C GLN A 39 5.00 9.82 29.43
N PRO A 40 4.67 9.09 30.51
CA PRO A 40 4.20 7.70 30.43
C PRO A 40 2.91 7.56 29.60
N ASP A 41 1.98 8.52 29.71
CA ASP A 41 0.74 8.51 28.92
C ASP A 41 1.01 8.77 27.43
N MET A 42 2.00 9.61 27.14
CA MET A 42 2.38 9.96 25.78
C MET A 42 3.18 8.86 25.09
N GLN A 43 3.90 8.00 25.83
CA GLN A 43 4.55 6.82 25.25
C GLN A 43 3.53 5.94 24.52
N VAL A 44 2.38 5.71 25.12
CA VAL A 44 1.30 4.94 24.48
C VAL A 44 0.76 5.70 23.28
N VAL A 45 0.53 7.01 23.40
CA VAL A 45 0.00 7.85 22.31
C VAL A 45 0.94 7.88 21.09
N VAL A 46 2.25 7.93 21.30
CA VAL A 46 3.27 7.95 20.24
C VAL A 46 3.20 6.70 19.35
N PHE A 47 2.76 5.55 19.88
CA PHE A 47 2.54 4.34 19.09
C PHE A 47 1.09 4.17 18.64
N MET A 48 0.13 4.49 19.51
CA MET A 48 -1.28 4.26 19.27
C MET A 48 -1.85 5.22 18.22
N LEU A 49 -1.41 6.48 18.19
CA LEU A 49 -1.91 7.47 17.25
C LEU A 49 -1.48 7.17 15.79
N PRO A 50 -0.20 6.87 15.49
CA PRO A 50 0.16 6.44 14.14
C PRO A 50 -0.53 5.14 13.72
N LEU A 51 -0.69 4.18 14.63
CA LEU A 51 -1.37 2.92 14.36
C LEU A 51 -2.84 3.12 14.03
N THR A 52 -3.55 3.95 14.81
CA THR A 52 -4.97 4.26 14.56
C THR A 52 -5.14 5.00 13.24
N LEU A 53 -4.27 5.98 12.92
CA LEU A 53 -4.28 6.64 11.61
C LEU A 53 -4.05 5.67 10.47
N LEU A 54 -3.10 4.73 10.60
CA LEU A 54 -2.86 3.70 9.60
C LEU A 54 -4.12 2.84 9.36
N VAL A 55 -4.77 2.40 10.44
CA VAL A 55 -6.01 1.62 10.36
C VAL A 55 -7.14 2.42 9.71
N LEU A 56 -7.31 3.69 10.07
CA LEU A 56 -8.31 4.57 9.48
C LEU A 56 -8.08 4.81 7.98
N ILE A 57 -6.83 5.03 7.57
CA ILE A 57 -6.45 5.16 6.15
C ILE A 57 -6.77 3.86 5.40
N LEU A 58 -6.43 2.70 5.99
CA LEU A 58 -6.70 1.41 5.37
C LEU A 58 -8.21 1.14 5.21
N LEU A 59 -9.00 1.49 6.22
CA LEU A 59 -10.46 1.43 6.17
C LEU A 59 -11.03 2.40 5.13
N PHE A 60 -10.48 3.61 5.03
CA PHE A 60 -10.86 4.58 4.02
C PHE A 60 -10.56 4.08 2.60
N GLU A 61 -9.36 3.54 2.38
CA GLU A 61 -8.96 2.90 1.12
C GLU A 61 -9.90 1.73 0.79
N ALA A 62 -10.17 0.84 1.73
CA ALA A 62 -11.11 -0.27 1.54
C ALA A 62 -12.52 0.23 1.16
N ALA A 63 -13.06 1.21 1.89
CA ALA A 63 -14.35 1.81 1.59
C ALA A 63 -14.34 2.55 0.23
N ARG A 64 -13.21 3.15 -0.14
CA ARG A 64 -13.00 3.79 -1.45
C ARG A 64 -12.95 2.75 -2.57
N PHE A 65 -12.31 1.59 -2.37
CA PHE A 65 -12.30 0.49 -3.33
C PHE A 65 -13.69 -0.09 -3.56
N VAL A 66 -14.44 -0.33 -2.47
CA VAL A 66 -15.84 -0.78 -2.55
C VAL A 66 -16.70 0.23 -3.30
N ARG A 67 -16.62 1.52 -2.94
CA ARG A 67 -17.37 2.59 -3.60
C ARG A 67 -17.00 2.77 -5.07
N ARG A 68 -15.75 2.55 -5.45
CA ARG A 68 -15.27 2.65 -6.84
C ARG A 68 -15.57 1.41 -7.68
N GLY A 69 -16.12 0.35 -7.09
CA GLY A 69 -16.35 -0.92 -7.79
C GLY A 69 -15.06 -1.56 -8.33
N ALA A 70 -13.90 -1.15 -7.83
CA ALA A 70 -12.59 -1.55 -8.31
C ALA A 70 -12.05 -2.76 -7.53
N LEU A 71 -12.93 -3.67 -7.14
CA LEU A 71 -12.49 -5.01 -6.75
C LEU A 71 -11.76 -5.57 -7.97
N PRO A 72 -10.47 -5.97 -7.87
CA PRO A 72 -9.81 -6.63 -8.98
C PRO A 72 -10.71 -7.82 -9.34
N ALA A 73 -11.30 -7.78 -10.53
CA ALA A 73 -12.08 -8.88 -11.06
C ALA A 73 -11.23 -10.12 -10.82
N GLN A 74 -11.72 -11.03 -9.97
CA GLN A 74 -11.06 -12.28 -9.61
C GLN A 74 -10.55 -12.87 -10.90
N SER A 75 -9.23 -12.74 -11.14
CA SER A 75 -8.54 -12.99 -12.40
C SER A 75 -9.51 -12.97 -13.58
N ALA A 76 -9.73 -11.80 -14.19
CA ALA A 76 -10.46 -11.68 -15.46
C ALA A 76 -10.30 -13.00 -16.21
N THR A 77 -11.41 -13.73 -16.39
CA THR A 77 -11.47 -14.93 -17.22
C THR A 77 -11.03 -14.45 -18.59
N ARG A 78 -9.71 -14.38 -18.78
CA ARG A 78 -9.08 -14.03 -20.02
C ARG A 78 -9.61 -15.12 -20.91
N PRO A 79 -10.39 -14.82 -21.96
CA PRO A 79 -10.84 -15.86 -22.85
C PRO A 79 -9.58 -16.61 -23.25
N ALA A 80 -9.52 -17.90 -22.88
CA ALA A 80 -8.34 -18.71 -23.09
C ALA A 80 -8.04 -18.59 -24.58
N ARG A 81 -6.97 -17.85 -24.91
CA ARG A 81 -6.56 -17.67 -26.30
C ARG A 81 -6.33 -19.10 -26.79
N ARG A 82 -7.24 -19.60 -27.63
CA ARG A 82 -7.19 -20.99 -28.09
C ARG A 82 -5.78 -21.19 -28.66
N LEU A 83 -5.03 -22.08 -28.02
CA LEU A 83 -3.70 -22.45 -28.48
C LEU A 83 -3.89 -23.00 -29.90
N ARG A 84 -3.15 -22.50 -30.89
CA ARG A 84 -3.35 -22.84 -32.32
C ARG A 84 -3.44 -24.35 -32.58
N TRP A 85 -2.77 -25.15 -31.76
CA TRP A 85 -2.85 -26.61 -31.75
C TRP A 85 -4.26 -27.20 -31.62
N SER A 86 -5.18 -26.56 -30.88
CA SER A 86 -6.57 -27.04 -30.78
C SER A 86 -7.46 -26.60 -31.95
N ALA A 87 -7.02 -25.61 -32.74
CA ALA A 87 -7.71 -25.20 -33.97
C ALA A 87 -7.42 -26.18 -35.11
N ASP A 88 -6.18 -26.67 -35.24
CA ASP A 88 -5.79 -27.59 -36.32
C ASP A 88 -6.49 -28.96 -36.20
N ARG A 89 -6.81 -29.44 -34.99
CA ARG A 89 -7.57 -30.68 -34.81
C ARG A 89 -9.04 -30.56 -35.19
N ALA A 90 -9.66 -29.40 -34.95
CA ALA A 90 -11.08 -29.20 -35.27
C ALA A 90 -11.34 -29.13 -36.78
N VAL A 91 -10.32 -28.77 -37.56
CA VAL A 91 -10.36 -28.83 -39.03
C VAL A 91 -10.16 -30.27 -39.51
N ALA A 92 -9.29 -31.05 -38.87
CA ALA A 92 -9.02 -32.44 -39.25
C ALA A 92 -10.20 -33.41 -38.97
N ASP A 93 -11.08 -33.09 -38.02
CA ASP A 93 -12.30 -33.87 -37.73
C ASP A 93 -13.52 -33.41 -38.58
N ALA A 94 -13.33 -32.42 -39.47
CA ALA A 94 -14.39 -31.86 -40.32
C ALA A 94 -14.33 -32.36 -41.78
N ASP A 95 -13.35 -33.21 -42.11
CA ASP A 95 -13.20 -33.95 -43.38
C ASP A 95 -13.54 -35.44 -43.16
#